data_AF-A0A0H1R3Z0-F1
#
_entry.id   AF-A0A0H1R3Z0-F1
#
_cell.length_a   1.000
_cell.length_b   1.000
_cell.length_c   1.000
_cell.angle_alpha   90.00
_cell.angle_beta   90.00
_cell.angle_gamma   90.00
#
_symmetry.space_group_name_H-M   'P 1'
#
loop_
_entity.id
_entity.type
_entity.pdbx_description
1 polymer ?
#
loop_
_entity_poly.entity_id
_entity_poly.type
_entity_poly.pdbx_seq_one_letter_code
_entity_poly.pdbx_strand_id
1 'polypeptide(L)'
;MISGQMLAQQSADFCGTLPSSDLRAEEIEQRIIRAYIRLVFEAEKTIGFRTVTVTRLGPLEVRLTEMLENNSDPSMPSLWLEVSSLQHPSPIDGYGMSDFDDSEITAAAEFIIEAARSAESQDFSLRFSRKSE
;
A
#
# COMPACT_ATOMS: atom_id res chain seq x y z
N MET A 1 1.70 27.19 -32.96
CA MET A 1 1.19 27.14 -31.56
C MET A 1 -0.18 26.50 -31.61
N ILE A 2 -0.32 25.27 -31.14
CA ILE A 2 -1.64 24.64 -30.91
C ILE A 2 -1.54 23.99 -29.53
N SER A 3 -2.20 24.62 -28.56
CA SER A 3 -2.50 24.05 -27.26
C SER A 3 -3.38 22.82 -27.45
N GLY A 4 -2.92 21.67 -26.95
CA GLY A 4 -3.73 20.47 -26.77
C GLY A 4 -3.87 20.19 -25.29
N GLN A 5 -5.04 20.49 -24.75
CA GLN A 5 -5.48 20.21 -23.38
C GLN A 5 -5.18 18.74 -23.02
N MET A 6 -4.46 18.48 -21.94
CA MET A 6 -5.03 18.25 -20.61
C MET A 6 -6.12 17.17 -20.60
N LEU A 7 -5.71 15.91 -20.73
CA LEU A 7 -6.46 14.78 -20.20
C LEU A 7 -5.90 14.45 -18.81
N ALA A 8 -6.34 15.23 -17.82
CA ALA A 8 -6.37 14.77 -16.44
C ALA A 8 -7.48 13.73 -16.37
N GLN A 9 -7.14 12.47 -16.65
CA GLN A 9 -8.07 11.38 -16.60
C GLN A 9 -8.36 11.07 -15.13
N GLN A 10 -9.61 11.36 -14.78
CA GLN A 10 -10.30 11.11 -13.51
C GLN A 10 -9.85 9.80 -12.84
N SER A 11 -9.10 9.93 -11.74
CA SER A 11 -9.09 8.95 -10.65
C SER A 11 -10.21 9.33 -9.68
N ALA A 12 -11.43 8.91 -10.01
CA ALA A 12 -12.56 8.99 -9.10
C ALA A 12 -12.31 8.08 -7.89
N ASP A 13 -12.11 8.70 -6.73
CA ASP A 13 -12.69 8.33 -5.44
C ASP A 13 -12.83 6.82 -5.14
N PHE A 14 -11.70 6.13 -5.02
CA PHE A 14 -11.59 5.00 -4.10
C PHE A 14 -10.79 5.43 -2.85
N CYS A 15 -11.09 6.61 -2.31
CA CYS A 15 -10.53 7.10 -1.05
C CYS A 15 -11.42 6.66 0.12
N GLY A 16 -11.55 5.34 0.30
CA GLY A 16 -12.16 4.78 1.49
C GLY A 16 -11.12 4.70 2.59
N THR A 17 -10.95 5.78 3.37
CA THR A 17 -10.27 5.68 4.68
C THR A 17 -11.17 4.82 5.56
N LEU A 18 -10.84 3.54 5.73
CA LEU A 18 -11.60 2.68 6.63
C LEU A 18 -11.21 2.95 8.08
N PRO A 19 -12.17 2.95 9.02
CA PRO A 19 -11.86 2.80 10.43
C PRO A 19 -11.20 1.43 10.65
N SER A 20 -10.09 1.41 11.36
CA SER A 20 -9.22 0.23 11.50
C SER A 20 -9.86 -0.93 12.29
N SER A 21 -11.01 -0.69 12.91
CA SER A 21 -11.82 -1.65 13.67
C SER A 21 -12.70 -2.58 12.83
N ASP A 22 -12.85 -2.35 11.51
CA ASP A 22 -13.64 -3.20 10.59
C ASP A 22 -12.78 -3.97 9.56
N LEU A 23 -11.45 -3.97 9.71
CA LEU A 23 -10.53 -4.66 8.81
C LEU A 23 -10.61 -6.17 8.98
N ARG A 24 -11.49 -6.82 8.22
CA ARG A 24 -11.52 -8.28 8.08
C ARG A 24 -10.37 -8.74 7.20
N ALA A 25 -9.68 -9.80 7.61
CA ALA A 25 -8.55 -10.36 6.90
C ALA A 25 -8.90 -10.65 5.44
N GLU A 26 -10.06 -11.27 5.20
CA GLU A 26 -10.52 -11.63 3.86
C GLU A 26 -10.71 -10.40 2.96
N GLU A 27 -11.12 -9.26 3.51
CA GLU A 27 -11.26 -8.03 2.73
C GLU A 27 -9.89 -7.48 2.31
N ILE A 28 -8.91 -7.56 3.21
CA ILE A 28 -7.54 -7.11 2.93
C ILE A 28 -6.88 -8.03 1.91
N GLU A 29 -7.03 -9.34 2.04
CA GLU A 29 -6.56 -10.32 1.04
C GLU A 29 -7.12 -9.97 -0.35
N GLN A 30 -8.43 -9.71 -0.46
CA GLN A 30 -9.05 -9.29 -1.71
C GLN A 30 -8.53 -7.93 -2.23
N ARG A 31 -8.10 -7.02 -1.35
CA ARG A 31 -7.44 -5.76 -1.77
C ARG A 31 -6.04 -6.01 -2.29
N ILE A 32 -5.27 -6.88 -1.64
CA ILE A 32 -3.93 -7.29 -2.08
C ILE A 32 -4.01 -7.96 -3.46
N ILE A 33 -4.93 -8.91 -3.65
CA ILE A 33 -5.14 -9.58 -4.95
C ILE A 33 -5.53 -8.56 -6.04
N ARG A 34 -6.47 -7.65 -5.76
CA ARG A 34 -6.87 -6.61 -6.73
C ARG A 34 -5.71 -5.65 -7.05
N ALA A 35 -4.90 -5.30 -6.07
CA ALA A 35 -3.71 -4.49 -6.27
C ALA A 35 -2.71 -5.21 -7.17
N TYR A 36 -2.43 -6.49 -6.93
CA TYR A 36 -1.55 -7.29 -7.77
C TYR A 36 -2.05 -7.38 -9.22
N ILE A 37 -3.35 -7.66 -9.41
CA ILE A 37 -3.97 -7.66 -10.74
C ILE A 37 -3.75 -6.31 -11.45
N ARG A 38 -4.03 -5.19 -10.77
CA ARG A 38 -3.80 -3.86 -11.34
C ARG A 38 -2.34 -3.64 -11.71
N LEU A 39 -1.42 -4.08 -10.86
CA LEU A 39 0.01 -3.94 -11.07
C LEU A 39 0.46 -4.72 -12.33
N VAL A 40 -0.05 -5.93 -12.53
CA VAL A 40 0.21 -6.76 -13.71
C VAL A 40 -0.37 -6.14 -14.99
N PHE A 41 -1.53 -5.47 -14.92
CA PHE A 41 -2.18 -4.88 -16.08
C PHE A 41 -1.75 -3.42 -16.39
N GLU A 42 -1.15 -2.70 -15.44
CA GLU A 42 -0.53 -1.37 -15.68
C GLU A 42 0.85 -1.48 -16.38
N ALA A 43 1.24 -2.70 -16.78
CA ALA A 43 2.58 -3.14 -17.19
C ALA A 43 3.22 -2.51 -18.43
N GLU A 44 2.54 -1.69 -19.23
CA GLU A 44 3.07 -1.32 -20.55
C GLU A 44 4.21 -0.29 -20.55
N LYS A 45 4.57 0.35 -19.42
CA LYS A 45 5.41 1.59 -19.48
C LYS A 45 6.53 1.77 -18.45
N THR A 46 6.83 0.82 -17.56
CA THR A 46 7.84 1.06 -16.51
C THR A 46 9.04 0.13 -16.61
N ILE A 47 10.25 0.70 -16.61
CA ILE A 47 11.52 -0.01 -16.44
C ILE A 47 11.86 0.05 -14.95
N GLY A 48 12.11 -1.10 -14.32
CA GLY A 48 12.52 -1.20 -12.92
C GLY A 48 11.39 -1.69 -12.01
N PHE A 49 10.70 -0.75 -11.37
CA PHE A 49 9.70 -1.06 -10.33
C PHE A 49 8.29 -0.68 -10.77
N ARG A 50 7.31 -1.44 -10.31
CA ARG A 50 5.90 -1.11 -10.39
C ARG A 50 5.34 -1.03 -9.00
N THR A 51 4.60 0.01 -8.70
CA THR A 51 4.00 0.16 -7.38
C THR A 51 2.56 0.62 -7.49
N VAL A 52 1.68 0.01 -6.71
CA VAL A 52 0.28 0.38 -6.60
C VAL A 52 -0.11 0.51 -5.12
N THR A 53 -1.00 1.44 -4.79
CA THR A 53 -1.55 1.57 -3.44
C THR A 53 -2.57 0.44 -3.20
N VAL A 54 -2.37 -0.33 -2.14
CA VAL A 54 -3.30 -1.38 -1.68
C VAL A 54 -4.40 -0.74 -0.85
N THR A 55 -4.02 0.07 0.14
CA THR A 55 -4.96 0.75 1.03
C THR A 55 -4.33 1.93 1.76
N ARG A 56 -5.16 2.76 2.40
CA ARG A 56 -4.76 3.86 3.28
C ARG A 56 -5.42 3.69 4.64
N LEU A 57 -4.61 3.76 5.68
CA LEU A 57 -4.99 3.50 7.07
C LEU A 57 -4.67 4.74 7.90
N GLY A 58 -5.61 5.69 7.93
CA GLY A 58 -5.39 6.99 8.57
C GLY A 58 -4.18 7.72 7.95
N PRO A 59 -3.11 8.00 8.73
CA PRO A 59 -1.89 8.64 8.21
C PRO A 59 -0.95 7.70 7.44
N LEU A 60 -1.25 6.40 7.39
CA LEU A 60 -0.43 5.40 6.72
C LEU A 60 -0.93 5.09 5.31
N GLU A 61 0.00 4.81 4.42
CA GLU A 61 -0.27 4.26 3.09
C GLU A 61 0.42 2.91 2.96
N VAL A 62 -0.33 1.91 2.48
CA VAL A 62 0.21 0.59 2.16
C VAL A 62 0.32 0.45 0.65
N ARG A 63 1.51 0.12 0.16
CA ARG A 63 1.83 -0.02 -1.26
C ARG A 63 2.33 -1.43 -1.54
N LEU A 64 1.94 -1.97 -2.69
CA LEU A 64 2.49 -3.21 -3.24
C LEU A 64 3.44 -2.84 -4.36
N THR A 65 4.69 -3.29 -4.26
CA THR A 65 5.72 -3.08 -5.27
C THR A 65 6.17 -4.40 -5.86
N GLU A 66 6.38 -4.42 -7.17
CA GLU A 66 7.00 -5.49 -7.94
C GLU A 66 8.32 -4.99 -8.54
N MET A 67 9.38 -5.78 -8.40
CA MET A 67 10.64 -5.59 -9.10
C MET A 67 10.65 -6.43 -10.38
N LEU A 68 10.84 -5.77 -11.53
CA LEU A 68 10.89 -6.47 -12.82
C LEU A 68 12.25 -7.16 -13.00
N GLU A 69 12.22 -8.36 -13.58
CA GLU A 69 13.33 -9.32 -13.65
C GLU A 69 14.66 -8.73 -14.17
N ASN A 70 14.62 -7.72 -15.05
CA ASN A 70 15.83 -7.05 -15.55
C ASN A 70 16.70 -6.39 -14.47
N ASN A 71 16.17 -6.19 -13.26
CA ASN A 71 16.88 -5.62 -12.12
C ASN A 71 16.81 -6.53 -10.86
N SER A 72 16.40 -7.78 -11.02
CA SER A 72 16.19 -8.69 -9.89
C SER A 72 17.50 -9.16 -9.27
N ASP A 73 17.72 -8.79 -8.01
CA ASP A 73 18.68 -9.48 -7.13
C ASP A 73 18.00 -10.77 -6.64
N PRO A 74 18.57 -11.97 -6.88
CA PRO A 74 17.97 -13.22 -6.45
C PRO A 74 17.83 -13.35 -4.92
N SER A 75 18.44 -12.46 -4.14
CA SER A 75 18.30 -12.39 -2.69
C SER A 75 17.11 -11.54 -2.22
N MET A 76 16.43 -10.81 -3.13
CA MET A 76 15.28 -9.99 -2.79
C MET A 76 13.97 -10.59 -3.33
N PRO A 77 12.86 -10.48 -2.58
CA PRO A 77 11.57 -10.90 -3.06
C PRO A 77 11.15 -10.06 -4.27
N SER A 78 10.53 -10.71 -5.27
CA SER A 78 10.03 -10.05 -6.48
C SER A 78 8.86 -9.10 -6.17
N LEU A 79 8.09 -9.40 -5.13
CA LEU A 79 6.96 -8.63 -4.64
C LEU A 79 7.16 -8.25 -3.18
N TRP A 80 6.80 -7.04 -2.80
CA TRP A 80 6.76 -6.66 -1.39
C TRP A 80 5.71 -5.60 -1.10
N LEU A 81 5.21 -5.63 0.13
CA LEU A 81 4.37 -4.60 0.71
C LEU A 81 5.23 -3.63 1.49
N GLU A 82 4.91 -2.34 1.40
CA GLU A 82 5.52 -1.29 2.18
C GLU A 82 4.45 -0.48 2.89
N VAL A 83 4.66 -0.22 4.17
CA VAL A 83 3.87 0.73 4.95
C VAL A 83 4.68 2.01 5.04
N SER A 84 4.13 3.13 4.58
CA SER A 84 4.77 4.44 4.67
C SER A 84 3.87 5.44 5.38
N SER A 85 4.48 6.45 5.99
CA SER A 85 3.72 7.60 6.49
C SER A 85 3.42 8.55 5.34
N LEU A 86 2.18 9.06 5.27
CA LEU A 86 1.87 10.16 4.36
C LEU A 86 2.58 11.47 4.74
N GLN A 87 3.04 11.59 5.99
CA GLN A 87 3.78 12.75 6.49
C GLN A 87 5.28 12.64 6.22
N HIS A 88 5.81 11.41 6.15
CA HIS A 88 7.22 11.13 5.93
C HIS A 88 7.37 10.05 4.86
N PRO A 89 7.93 10.37 3.69
CA PRO A 89 7.97 9.45 2.54
C PRO A 89 8.91 8.25 2.72
N SER A 90 9.43 8.00 3.92
CA SER A 90 10.23 6.81 4.23
C SER A 90 9.32 5.63 4.58
N PRO A 91 9.61 4.42 4.07
CA PRO A 91 8.92 3.21 4.54
C PRO A 91 9.21 3.01 6.04
N ILE A 92 8.14 2.74 6.79
CA ILE A 92 8.17 2.42 8.21
C ILE A 92 8.47 0.93 8.39
N ASP A 93 7.82 0.10 7.56
CA ASP A 93 7.93 -1.34 7.62
C ASP A 93 7.64 -1.95 6.23
N GLY A 94 8.02 -3.20 6.03
CA GLY A 94 7.77 -3.91 4.79
C GLY A 94 7.72 -5.43 4.95
N TYR A 95 6.98 -6.06 4.04
CA TYR A 95 6.76 -7.50 4.01
C TYR A 95 7.02 -8.04 2.60
N GLY A 96 8.00 -8.93 2.46
CA GLY A 96 8.35 -9.57 1.20
C GLY A 96 7.47 -10.78 0.90
N MET A 97 7.11 -10.96 -0.38
CA MET A 97 6.37 -12.11 -0.89
C MET A 97 7.14 -12.73 -2.05
N SER A 98 7.29 -14.06 -2.02
CA SER A 98 8.08 -14.79 -3.02
C SER A 98 7.20 -15.40 -4.10
N ASP A 99 6.11 -16.05 -3.69
CA ASP A 99 5.26 -16.86 -4.57
C ASP A 99 3.82 -16.32 -4.68
N PHE A 100 3.45 -15.36 -3.83
CA PHE A 100 2.11 -14.78 -3.75
C PHE A 100 1.02 -15.85 -3.57
N ASP A 101 1.31 -16.86 -2.75
CA ASP A 101 0.38 -17.94 -2.43
C ASP A 101 -0.64 -17.54 -1.34
N ASP A 102 -1.64 -18.39 -1.10
CA ASP A 102 -2.70 -18.12 -0.11
C ASP A 102 -2.11 -17.84 1.30
N SER A 103 -1.04 -18.52 1.68
CA SER A 103 -0.42 -18.36 3.00
C SER A 103 0.33 -17.04 3.13
N GLU A 104 1.05 -16.62 2.07
CA GLU A 104 1.73 -15.33 2.01
C GLU A 104 0.71 -14.19 1.95
N ILE A 105 -0.41 -14.37 1.24
CA ILE A 105 -1.50 -13.38 1.16
C ILE A 105 -2.16 -13.20 2.53
N THR A 106 -2.44 -14.29 3.26
CA THR A 106 -2.98 -14.21 4.62
C THR A 106 -1.99 -13.52 5.58
N ALA A 107 -0.71 -13.89 5.54
CA ALA A 107 0.32 -13.24 6.36
C ALA A 107 0.49 -11.74 6.04
N ALA A 108 0.41 -11.38 4.75
CA ALA A 108 0.39 -10.00 4.29
C ALA A 108 -0.84 -9.23 4.78
N ALA A 109 -2.00 -9.87 4.85
CA ALA A 109 -3.20 -9.27 5.43
C ALA A 109 -3.05 -9.01 6.93
N GLU A 110 -2.50 -9.97 7.68
CA GLU A 110 -2.18 -9.80 9.10
C GLU A 110 -1.18 -8.65 9.33
N PHE A 111 -0.15 -8.54 8.50
CA PHE A 111 0.81 -7.44 8.51
C PHE A 111 0.12 -6.07 8.38
N ILE A 112 -0.81 -5.92 7.42
CA ILE A 112 -1.57 -4.68 7.24
C ILE A 112 -2.48 -4.38 8.43
N ILE A 113 -3.12 -5.40 9.00
CA ILE A 113 -3.97 -5.25 10.19
C ILE A 113 -3.13 -4.74 11.38
N GLU A 114 -1.95 -5.31 11.60
CA GLU A 114 -1.08 -4.90 12.70
C GLU A 114 -0.54 -3.48 12.53
N ALA A 115 -0.18 -3.10 11.30
CA ALA A 115 0.17 -1.73 10.96
C ALA A 115 -0.98 -0.75 11.27
N ALA A 116 -2.22 -1.16 10.98
CA ALA A 116 -3.41 -0.37 11.28
C ALA A 116 -3.61 -0.15 12.78
N ARG A 117 -3.51 -1.21 13.60
CA ARG A 117 -3.61 -1.13 15.07
C ARG A 117 -2.52 -0.26 15.68
N SER A 118 -1.32 -0.35 15.14
CA SER A 118 -0.18 0.46 15.56
C SER A 118 -0.41 1.96 15.25
N ALA A 119 -1.04 2.27 14.11
CA ALA A 119 -1.40 3.64 13.74
C ALA A 119 -2.44 4.27 14.68
N GLU A 120 -3.47 3.51 15.08
CA GLU A 120 -4.49 3.97 16.02
C GLU A 120 -3.88 4.31 17.39
N SER A 121 -2.96 3.48 17.85
CA SER A 121 -2.26 3.68 19.13
C SER A 121 -1.42 4.97 19.12
N GLN A 122 -0.86 5.34 17.96
CA GLN A 122 -0.08 6.57 17.80
C GLN A 122 -0.96 7.83 17.62
N ASP A 123 -2.09 7.75 16.91
CA ASP A 123 -3.04 8.88 16.76
C ASP A 123 -3.66 9.27 18.12
N PHE A 124 -3.91 8.30 19.01
CA PHE A 124 -4.45 8.55 20.34
C PHE A 124 -3.48 9.36 21.22
N SER A 125 -2.18 9.11 21.11
CA SER A 125 -1.15 9.85 21.88
C SER A 125 -1.01 11.31 21.45
N LEU A 126 -1.25 11.62 20.17
CA LEU A 126 -1.15 12.99 19.65
C LEU A 126 -2.40 13.83 19.91
N ARG A 127 -3.58 13.21 20.03
CA ARG A 127 -4.83 13.92 20.36
C ARG A 127 -4.89 14.38 21.82
N PHE A 128 -4.29 13.65 22.75
CA PHE A 128 -4.30 14.03 24.18
C PHE A 128 -3.23 15.07 24.56
N SER A 129 -2.30 15.40 23.66
CA SER A 129 -1.27 16.43 23.92
C SER A 129 -1.68 17.86 23.52
N ARG A 130 -2.89 18.07 22.96
CA ARG A 130 -3.41 19.41 22.59
C ARG A 130 -4.41 20.01 23.57
N LYS A 131 -4.25 19.78 24.88
CA LYS A 131 -4.99 20.52 25.92
C LYS A 131 -4.08 20.95 27.05
N SER A 132 -3.24 21.93 26.76
CA SER A 132 -2.72 22.85 27.77
C SER A 132 -2.01 24.00 27.06
N GLU A 133 -2.80 24.98 26.61
CA GLU A 133 -2.49 26.42 26.74
C GLU A 133 -3.76 27.23 26.47
#